data_AF-A0A914ZGL4-F1
#
_entry.id   AF-A0A914ZGL4-F1
#
_cell.length_a   1.000
_cell.length_b   1.000
_cell.length_c   1.000
_cell.angle_alpha   90.00
_cell.angle_beta   90.00
_cell.angle_gamma   90.00
#
_symmetry.space_group_name_H-M   'P 1'
#
loop_
_entity.id
_entity.type
_entity.pdbx_description
1 polymer ?
#
loop_
_entity_poly.entity_id
_entity_poly.type
_entity_poly.pdbx_seq_one_letter_code
_entity_poly.pdbx_strand_id
1 'polypeptide(L)'
;MCEFNLRHGIIDQFNSVVGPWRIDNEIQRRRAEFHARETHRIHLETPVGKAARIATQSSCLREILGRCEPLIAEQQGFSVGLYRGGIREFDTDAANFNASSKQLSICGQMKGTHPLFGADNNGRRWLVCLKHEYDNIRSSLQFLMESQGSRFEGFPTMEDQFVFADALVDALAEHLKGIPNAEYKLWMDIFGKNQPFEFVTPWERRANVFCRVHSATRNCCCAAATAARSCFAIFFALREPLQLPFGD
;
A
#
# COMPACT_ATOMS: atom_id res chain seq x y z
N MET A 1 -1.09 -2.67 0.20
CA MET A 1 0.02 -1.89 0.76
C MET A 1 1.14 -1.84 -0.26
N CYS A 2 1.69 -0.67 -0.52
CA CYS A 2 2.88 -0.50 -1.33
C CYS A 2 4.01 -0.03 -0.40
N GLU A 3 5.17 -0.68 -0.47
CA GLU A 3 6.41 -0.13 0.06
C GLU A 3 7.07 0.64 -1.08
N PHE A 4 7.43 1.90 -0.85
CA PHE A 4 7.97 2.76 -1.89
C PHE A 4 9.02 3.73 -1.33
N ASN A 5 9.87 4.24 -2.22
CA ASN A 5 10.72 5.40 -1.96
C ASN A 5 10.74 6.31 -3.19
N LEU A 6 11.16 7.56 -3.01
CA LEU A 6 11.11 8.57 -4.09
C LEU A 6 12.14 8.30 -5.20
N ARG A 7 13.20 7.52 -4.92
CA ARG A 7 14.25 7.17 -5.89
C ARG A 7 13.83 6.07 -6.86
N HIS A 8 13.20 5.02 -6.34
CA HIS A 8 12.89 3.77 -7.06
C HIS A 8 11.39 3.55 -7.29
N GLY A 9 10.54 4.43 -6.74
CA GLY A 9 9.10 4.22 -6.75
C GLY A 9 8.70 3.04 -5.86
N ILE A 10 7.72 2.26 -6.31
CA ILE A 10 7.21 1.09 -5.57
C ILE A 10 8.25 -0.04 -5.64
N ILE A 11 8.78 -0.44 -4.48
CA ILE A 11 9.79 -1.49 -4.35
C ILE A 11 9.19 -2.86 -4.03
N ASP A 12 8.04 -2.89 -3.34
CA ASP A 12 7.26 -4.10 -3.11
C ASP A 12 5.78 -3.79 -2.92
N GLN A 13 4.92 -4.77 -3.19
CA GLN A 13 3.48 -4.63 -3.08
C GLN A 13 2.84 -5.89 -2.49
N PHE A 14 2.02 -5.68 -1.47
CA PHE A 14 1.09 -6.69 -0.97
C PHE A 14 -0.35 -6.28 -1.29
N ASN A 15 -1.07 -7.17 -1.97
CA ASN A 15 -2.50 -7.05 -2.18
C ASN A 15 -3.18 -8.41 -2.02
N SER A 16 -4.35 -8.41 -1.37
CA SER A 16 -5.19 -9.59 -1.25
C SER A 16 -6.63 -9.19 -1.02
N VAL A 17 -7.55 -10.05 -1.46
CA VAL A 17 -8.90 -10.11 -0.90
C VAL A 17 -8.81 -10.85 0.44
N VAL A 18 -9.48 -10.34 1.48
CA VAL A 18 -9.43 -10.89 2.84
C VAL A 18 -10.78 -11.46 3.21
N GLY A 19 -10.81 -12.71 3.64
CA GLY A 19 -12.02 -13.41 4.07
C GLY A 19 -11.70 -14.55 5.06
N PRO A 20 -12.69 -15.40 5.39
CA PRO A 20 -14.08 -15.36 4.96
C PRO A 20 -14.87 -14.21 5.61
N TRP A 21 -15.94 -13.76 4.94
CA TRP A 21 -16.90 -12.80 5.50
C TRP A 21 -18.06 -13.57 6.13
N ARG A 22 -18.25 -13.43 7.44
CA ARG A 22 -19.40 -13.99 8.16
C ARG A 22 -20.23 -12.85 8.70
N ILE A 23 -21.44 -12.70 8.15
CA ILE A 23 -22.41 -11.69 8.57
C ILE A 23 -23.72 -12.41 8.87
N ASP A 24 -23.97 -12.64 10.16
CA ASP A 24 -25.13 -13.40 10.63
C ASP A 24 -26.43 -12.60 10.46
N ASN A 25 -26.37 -11.28 10.66
CA ASN A 25 -27.50 -10.38 10.48
C ASN A 25 -27.82 -10.18 8.99
N GLU A 26 -29.04 -10.58 8.58
CA GLU A 26 -29.46 -10.52 7.17
C GLU A 26 -29.52 -9.09 6.61
N ILE A 27 -29.96 -8.11 7.39
CA ILE A 27 -30.03 -6.71 6.95
C ILE A 27 -28.62 -6.17 6.68
N GLN A 28 -27.67 -6.45 7.57
CA GLN A 28 -26.27 -6.07 7.38
C GLN A 28 -25.67 -6.79 6.16
N ARG A 29 -26.00 -8.07 5.96
CA ARG A 29 -25.55 -8.84 4.79
C ARG A 29 -26.04 -8.21 3.48
N ARG A 30 -27.32 -7.85 3.40
CA ARG A 30 -27.90 -7.19 2.22
C ARG A 30 -27.26 -5.81 1.96
N ARG A 31 -26.98 -5.04 3.02
CA ARG A 31 -26.30 -3.74 2.90
C ARG A 31 -24.87 -3.89 2.40
N ALA A 32 -24.11 -4.85 2.93
CA ALA A 32 -22.76 -5.14 2.49
C ALA A 32 -22.72 -5.63 1.04
N GLU A 33 -23.66 -6.47 0.64
CA GLU A 33 -23.78 -6.95 -0.74
C GLU A 33 -24.18 -5.83 -1.72
N PHE A 34 -25.07 -4.92 -1.31
CA PHE A 34 -25.38 -3.71 -2.09
C PHE A 34 -24.14 -2.82 -2.24
N HIS A 35 -23.42 -2.55 -1.15
CA HIS A 35 -22.18 -1.77 -1.22
C HIS A 35 -21.16 -2.41 -2.17
N ALA A 36 -20.95 -3.72 -2.06
CA ALA A 36 -20.04 -4.44 -2.94
C ALA A 36 -20.41 -4.28 -4.42
N ARG A 37 -21.71 -4.33 -4.78
CA ARG A 37 -22.17 -4.11 -6.17
C ARG A 37 -21.85 -2.72 -6.68
N GLU A 38 -22.06 -1.71 -5.86
CA GLU A 38 -21.90 -0.30 -6.22
C GLU A 38 -20.43 0.19 -6.18
N THR A 39 -19.51 -0.58 -5.61
CA THR A 39 -18.10 -0.19 -5.48
C THR A 39 -17.14 -1.25 -6.03
N HIS A 40 -16.54 -2.05 -5.16
CA HIS A 40 -15.39 -2.91 -5.43
C HIS A 40 -15.78 -4.25 -6.06
N ARG A 41 -17.05 -4.61 -6.17
CA ARG A 41 -17.53 -5.89 -6.77
C ARG A 41 -16.85 -7.14 -6.21
N ILE A 42 -16.59 -7.15 -4.90
CA ILE A 42 -16.13 -8.33 -4.16
C ILE A 42 -17.36 -8.81 -3.39
N HIS A 43 -18.06 -9.80 -3.94
CA HIS A 43 -19.33 -10.29 -3.39
C HIS A 43 -19.10 -11.22 -2.21
N LEU A 44 -20.02 -11.19 -1.23
CA LEU A 44 -19.92 -12.03 -0.04
C LEU A 44 -20.00 -13.52 -0.37
N GLU A 45 -20.75 -13.86 -1.42
CA GLU A 45 -20.99 -15.24 -1.89
C GLU A 45 -20.04 -15.68 -3.01
N THR A 46 -19.03 -14.86 -3.36
CA THR A 46 -18.11 -15.18 -4.47
C THR A 46 -17.55 -16.59 -4.27
N PRO A 47 -17.73 -17.54 -5.21
CA PRO A 47 -17.33 -18.92 -4.99
C PRO A 47 -15.84 -18.95 -4.70
N VAL A 48 -15.48 -19.63 -3.63
CA VAL A 48 -14.11 -20.11 -3.36
C VAL A 48 -13.78 -21.17 -4.40
N GLY A 49 -13.69 -20.76 -5.67
CA GLY A 49 -13.17 -21.58 -6.75
C GLY A 49 -11.68 -21.78 -6.54
N LYS A 50 -11.17 -22.94 -6.95
CA LYS A 50 -9.77 -23.44 -6.78
C LYS A 50 -8.63 -22.49 -7.21
N ALA A 51 -8.92 -21.29 -7.74
CA ALA A 51 -7.94 -20.37 -8.34
C ALA A 51 -7.74 -19.02 -7.62
N ALA A 52 -8.56 -18.65 -6.63
CA ALA A 52 -8.38 -17.42 -5.84
C ALA A 52 -7.94 -17.76 -4.41
N ARG A 53 -6.64 -17.68 -4.13
CA ARG A 53 -6.13 -17.72 -2.75
C ARG A 53 -6.59 -16.45 -2.03
N ILE A 54 -7.72 -16.52 -1.31
CA ILE A 54 -8.16 -15.47 -0.39
C ILE A 54 -7.29 -15.54 0.86
N ALA A 55 -6.76 -14.42 1.32
CA ALA A 55 -6.02 -14.35 2.57
C ALA A 55 -6.97 -14.49 3.76
N THR A 56 -6.56 -15.25 4.77
CA THR A 56 -7.22 -15.20 6.08
C THR A 56 -6.90 -13.89 6.79
N GLN A 57 -7.76 -13.47 7.72
CA GLN A 57 -7.49 -12.32 8.59
C GLN A 57 -6.11 -12.44 9.27
N SER A 58 -5.76 -13.63 9.77
CA SER A 58 -4.45 -13.90 10.38
C SER A 58 -3.28 -13.69 9.41
N SER A 59 -3.38 -14.22 8.18
CA SER A 59 -2.32 -14.05 7.17
C SER A 59 -2.18 -12.60 6.70
N CYS A 60 -3.31 -11.87 6.57
CA CYS A 60 -3.31 -10.46 6.22
C CYS A 60 -2.67 -9.62 7.32
N LEU A 61 -3.01 -9.89 8.58
CA LEU A 61 -2.43 -9.22 9.73
C LEU A 61 -0.90 -9.40 9.76
N ARG A 62 -0.40 -10.63 9.60
CA ARG A 62 1.05 -10.89 9.54
C ARG A 62 1.75 -10.14 8.40
N GLU A 63 1.15 -10.11 7.21
CA GLU A 63 1.69 -9.33 6.08
C GLU A 63 1.71 -7.83 6.36
N ILE A 64 0.69 -7.27 7.03
CA ILE A 64 0.68 -5.86 7.43
C ILE A 64 1.75 -5.59 8.50
N LEU A 65 1.77 -6.38 9.58
CA LEU A 65 2.70 -6.18 10.68
C LEU A 65 4.15 -6.29 10.21
N GLY A 66 4.49 -7.33 9.46
CA GLY A 66 5.87 -7.52 9.01
C GLY A 66 6.35 -6.49 7.98
N ARG A 67 5.47 -5.65 7.43
CA ARG A 67 5.82 -4.53 6.56
C ARG A 67 5.93 -3.20 7.32
N CYS A 68 5.08 -3.00 8.33
CA CYS A 68 5.13 -1.80 9.17
C CYS A 68 6.23 -1.88 10.25
N GLU A 69 6.36 -3.06 10.86
CA GLU A 69 7.20 -3.33 12.04
C GLU A 69 8.01 -4.63 11.81
N PRO A 70 8.94 -4.67 10.84
CA PRO A 70 9.68 -5.88 10.48
C PRO A 70 10.48 -6.46 11.64
N LEU A 71 11.03 -5.62 12.53
CA LEU A 71 11.77 -6.04 13.73
C LEU A 71 10.85 -6.78 14.72
N ILE A 72 9.66 -6.24 14.97
CA ILE A 72 8.68 -6.87 15.87
C ILE A 72 8.19 -8.19 15.27
N ALA A 73 7.91 -8.23 13.97
CA ALA A 73 7.51 -9.45 13.28
C ALA A 73 8.59 -10.55 13.36
N GLU A 74 9.86 -10.19 13.17
CA GLU A 74 10.99 -11.12 13.29
C GLU A 74 11.12 -11.69 14.70
N GLN A 75 10.98 -10.85 15.74
CA GLN A 75 10.93 -11.30 17.14
C GLN A 75 9.75 -12.26 17.42
N GLN A 76 8.63 -12.07 16.71
CA GLN A 76 7.47 -12.96 16.76
C GLN A 76 7.61 -14.19 15.85
N GLY A 77 8.77 -14.39 15.21
CA GLY A 77 9.11 -15.61 14.47
C GLY A 77 8.58 -15.66 13.03
N PHE A 78 8.26 -14.52 12.41
CA PHE A 78 7.87 -14.48 11.01
C PHE A 78 8.41 -13.25 10.26
N SER A 79 8.53 -13.37 8.95
CA SER A 79 8.95 -12.29 8.06
C SER A 79 8.20 -12.35 6.73
N VAL A 80 8.01 -11.20 6.09
CA VAL A 80 7.11 -11.04 4.92
C VAL A 80 7.73 -10.11 3.88
N GLY A 81 7.22 -10.13 2.65
CA GLY A 81 7.69 -9.26 1.57
C GLY A 81 9.22 -9.27 1.41
N LEU A 82 9.79 -8.07 1.38
CA LEU A 82 11.23 -7.79 1.29
C LEU A 82 12.06 -8.39 2.46
N TYR A 83 11.42 -8.70 3.59
CA TYR A 83 12.10 -9.13 4.83
C TYR A 83 12.19 -10.65 4.99
N ARG A 84 11.68 -11.45 4.03
CA ARG A 84 11.70 -12.93 4.10
C ARG A 84 13.11 -13.53 4.20
N GLY A 85 14.15 -12.81 3.78
CA GLY A 85 15.55 -13.22 3.86
C GLY A 85 16.31 -12.64 5.06
N GLY A 86 15.58 -12.12 6.06
CA GLY A 86 16.10 -11.23 7.10
C GLY A 86 16.00 -9.76 6.68
N ILE A 87 16.16 -8.85 7.63
CA ILE A 87 16.13 -7.41 7.37
C ILE A 87 17.40 -7.02 6.61
N ARG A 88 17.28 -6.82 5.29
CA ARG A 88 18.35 -6.33 4.42
C ARG A 88 17.84 -5.14 3.66
N GLU A 89 18.48 -3.99 3.87
CA GLU A 89 17.91 -2.69 3.56
C GLU A 89 18.48 -2.09 2.27
N PHE A 90 17.69 -1.21 1.66
CA PHE A 90 18.03 -0.55 0.41
C PHE A 90 18.61 0.83 0.70
N ASP A 91 19.93 0.93 0.71
CA ASP A 91 20.61 2.01 -0.01
C ASP A 91 22.03 1.55 -0.36
N THR A 92 22.36 1.59 -1.65
CA THR A 92 23.75 1.66 -2.07
C THR A 92 23.84 2.65 -3.21
N ASP A 93 24.62 3.70 -3.01
CA ASP A 93 25.25 4.43 -4.10
C ASP A 93 26.28 3.52 -4.82
N ALA A 94 25.79 2.45 -5.43
CA ALA A 94 26.56 1.58 -6.29
C ALA A 94 26.06 1.76 -7.72
N ALA A 95 26.90 2.43 -8.50
CA ALA A 95 26.78 2.57 -9.93
C ALA A 95 26.38 1.26 -10.63
N ASN A 96 25.65 1.42 -11.74
CA ASN A 96 25.34 0.40 -12.74
C ASN A 96 24.27 -0.63 -12.37
N PHE A 97 23.01 -0.24 -12.46
CA PHE A 97 21.92 -1.19 -12.71
C PHE A 97 21.13 -0.79 -13.96
N ASN A 98 21.68 -1.19 -15.12
CA ASN A 98 20.86 -1.41 -16.31
C ASN A 98 19.94 -2.59 -16.02
N ALA A 99 18.63 -2.38 -15.93
CA ALA A 99 17.68 -3.48 -15.81
C ALA A 99 16.46 -3.29 -16.72
N SER A 100 16.58 -3.87 -17.91
CA SER A 100 15.42 -4.41 -18.62
C SER A 100 14.66 -5.38 -17.72
N SER A 101 13.33 -5.30 -17.75
CA SER A 101 12.37 -6.29 -17.24
C SER A 101 12.93 -7.69 -17.00
N LYS A 102 13.07 -8.07 -15.72
CA LYS A 102 12.77 -9.40 -15.13
C LYS A 102 13.30 -9.43 -13.69
N GLN A 103 12.37 -9.41 -12.74
CA GLN A 103 12.42 -10.16 -11.48
C GLN A 103 13.82 -10.21 -10.81
N LEU A 104 14.23 -9.11 -10.18
CA LEU A 104 15.48 -9.07 -9.41
C LEU A 104 15.28 -9.69 -8.02
N SER A 105 15.74 -10.93 -7.88
CA SER A 105 16.03 -11.56 -6.60
C SER A 105 17.28 -10.88 -6.04
N ILE A 106 17.12 -9.98 -5.07
CA ILE A 106 18.25 -9.31 -4.42
C ILE A 106 18.62 -10.12 -3.18
N CYS A 107 19.53 -11.08 -3.36
CA CYS A 107 20.25 -11.73 -2.26
C CYS A 107 21.74 -11.50 -2.45
N GLY A 108 22.23 -10.36 -1.95
CA GLY A 108 23.65 -10.06 -1.77
C GLY A 108 23.88 -9.64 -0.32
N GLN A 109 24.90 -10.20 0.33
CA GLN A 109 25.31 -9.77 1.67
C GLN A 109 25.99 -8.40 1.55
N MET A 110 25.39 -7.37 2.13
CA MET A 110 26.00 -6.05 2.29
C MET A 110 26.21 -5.80 3.79
N LYS A 111 27.44 -5.53 4.21
CA LYS A 111 27.82 -5.21 5.60
C LYS A 111 27.90 -3.69 5.76
N GLY A 112 27.20 -3.15 6.77
CA GLY A 112 27.58 -1.87 7.40
C GLY A 112 26.73 -0.63 7.10
N THR A 113 25.48 -0.76 6.71
CA THR A 113 24.55 0.37 6.52
C THR A 113 23.32 0.22 7.42
N HIS A 114 22.93 1.33 8.06
CA HIS A 114 21.76 1.45 8.94
C HIS A 114 20.64 2.25 8.24
N PRO A 115 19.37 2.00 8.59
CA PRO A 115 18.23 2.51 7.83
C PRO A 115 18.01 4.01 7.96
N LEU A 116 17.50 4.63 6.89
CA LEU A 116 16.70 5.84 6.96
C LEU A 116 15.25 5.48 6.61
N PHE A 117 14.50 5.04 7.60
CA PHE A 117 13.04 4.95 7.48
C PHE A 117 12.44 6.34 7.69
N GLY A 118 11.51 6.73 6.82
CA GLY A 118 10.54 7.76 7.20
C GLY A 118 9.74 7.22 8.37
N ALA A 119 10.08 7.66 9.56
CA ALA A 119 9.60 7.11 10.80
C ALA A 119 9.25 8.21 11.79
N ASP A 120 8.37 7.86 12.73
CA ASP A 120 8.11 8.71 13.89
C ASP A 120 9.35 8.80 14.80
N ASN A 121 9.22 9.57 15.87
CA ASN A 121 10.29 9.74 16.87
C ASN A 121 10.66 8.42 17.59
N ASN A 122 9.86 7.36 17.44
CA ASN A 122 10.08 6.04 18.01
C ASN A 122 10.65 5.05 16.98
N GLY A 123 10.93 5.48 15.75
CA GLY A 123 11.44 4.62 14.67
C GLY A 123 10.36 3.80 13.97
N ARG A 124 9.07 4.07 14.21
CA ARG A 124 7.94 3.37 13.57
C ARG A 124 7.63 3.96 12.20
N ARG A 125 7.39 3.10 11.22
CA ARG A 125 7.12 3.51 9.84
C ARG A 125 5.75 4.16 9.69
N TRP A 126 5.70 5.23 8.91
CA TRP A 126 4.44 5.87 8.59
C TRP A 126 3.61 5.07 7.58
N LEU A 127 2.32 4.94 7.88
CA LEU A 127 1.29 4.51 6.95
C LEU A 127 0.74 5.71 6.18
N VAL A 128 1.19 5.85 4.95
CA VAL A 128 0.67 6.89 4.05
C VAL A 128 -0.68 6.46 3.48
N CYS A 129 -1.72 7.27 3.68
CA CYS A 129 -3.06 6.99 3.19
C CYS A 129 -3.75 8.23 2.60
N LEU A 130 -4.79 8.00 1.80
CA LEU A 130 -5.64 9.09 1.32
C LEU A 130 -6.56 9.55 2.45
N LYS A 131 -6.76 10.86 2.58
CA LYS A 131 -7.55 11.45 3.67
C LYS A 131 -8.96 10.85 3.77
N HIS A 132 -9.65 10.61 2.66
CA HIS A 132 -10.99 10.02 2.65
C HIS A 132 -11.03 8.50 2.90
N GLU A 133 -9.88 7.81 2.84
CA GLU A 133 -9.79 6.38 3.12
C GLU A 133 -9.36 6.10 4.58
N TYR A 134 -8.86 7.11 5.30
CA TYR A 134 -8.28 6.97 6.64
C TYR A 134 -9.18 6.22 7.61
N ASP A 135 -10.44 6.63 7.78
CA ASP A 135 -11.34 6.01 8.76
C ASP A 135 -11.64 4.55 8.43
N ASN A 136 -11.77 4.23 7.13
CA ASN A 136 -12.02 2.87 6.66
C ASN A 136 -10.79 1.98 6.89
N ILE A 137 -9.58 2.50 6.59
CA ILE A 137 -8.32 1.80 6.79
C ILE A 137 -8.11 1.54 8.29
N ARG A 138 -8.20 2.58 9.13
CA ARG A 138 -8.01 2.47 10.57
C ARG A 138 -8.99 1.50 11.21
N SER A 139 -10.28 1.62 10.89
CA SER A 139 -11.31 0.70 11.40
C SER A 139 -11.07 -0.75 10.94
N SER A 140 -10.60 -0.95 9.71
CA SER A 140 -10.26 -2.28 9.19
C SER A 140 -9.05 -2.89 9.91
N LEU A 141 -8.04 -2.08 10.22
CA LEU A 141 -6.85 -2.51 10.98
C LEU A 141 -7.22 -2.85 12.44
N GLN A 142 -8.05 -2.02 13.07
CA GLN A 142 -8.57 -2.28 14.41
C GLN A 142 -9.35 -3.60 14.44
N PHE A 143 -10.27 -3.80 13.49
CA PHE A 143 -11.03 -5.05 13.37
C PHE A 143 -10.12 -6.27 13.16
N LEU A 144 -9.10 -6.16 12.30
CA LEU A 144 -8.14 -7.24 12.09
C LEU A 144 -7.42 -7.60 13.39
N MET A 145 -6.93 -6.61 14.14
CA MET A 145 -6.25 -6.83 15.42
C MET A 145 -7.16 -7.50 16.46
N GLU A 146 -8.37 -6.99 16.64
CA GLU A 146 -9.36 -7.51 17.59
C GLU A 146 -9.79 -8.94 17.22
N SER A 147 -9.99 -9.23 15.93
CA SER A 147 -10.37 -10.57 15.45
C SER A 147 -9.34 -11.64 15.80
N GLN A 148 -8.07 -11.25 16.02
CA GLN A 148 -6.98 -12.15 16.40
C GLN A 148 -6.67 -12.10 17.91
N GLY A 149 -7.49 -11.41 18.70
CA GLY A 149 -7.33 -11.30 20.15
C GLY A 149 -6.13 -10.45 20.58
N SER A 150 -5.83 -9.37 19.85
CA SER A 150 -4.76 -8.40 20.17
C SER A 150 -3.37 -9.01 20.36
N ARG A 151 -3.10 -10.14 19.69
CA ARG A 151 -1.85 -10.91 19.84
C ARG A 151 -0.61 -10.26 19.23
N PHE A 152 -0.77 -9.16 18.51
CA PHE A 152 0.29 -8.56 17.70
C PHE A 152 0.62 -7.17 18.24
N GLU A 153 1.57 -7.12 19.17
CA GLU A 153 2.13 -5.87 19.65
C GLU A 153 2.70 -5.05 18.48
N GLY A 154 2.56 -3.72 18.54
CA GLY A 154 3.04 -2.81 17.49
C GLY A 154 2.16 -2.73 16.24
N PHE A 155 1.04 -3.47 16.17
CA PHE A 155 0.14 -3.39 15.03
C PHE A 155 -0.39 -1.96 14.81
N PRO A 156 -0.45 -1.45 13.56
CA PRO A 156 -0.62 -0.02 13.32
C PRO A 156 -2.08 0.43 13.44
N THR A 157 -2.54 0.68 14.67
CA THR A 157 -3.91 1.12 14.96
C THR A 157 -3.99 2.53 15.55
N MET A 158 -2.85 3.14 15.87
CA MET A 158 -2.78 4.45 16.51
C MET A 158 -2.69 5.57 15.47
N GLU A 159 -3.29 6.73 15.78
CA GLU A 159 -3.41 7.84 14.82
C GLU A 159 -2.06 8.43 14.38
N ASP A 160 -1.09 8.44 15.29
CA ASP A 160 0.28 8.93 15.09
C ASP A 160 1.09 8.10 14.09
N GLN A 161 0.58 6.92 13.70
CA GLN A 161 1.20 6.06 12.69
C GLN A 161 0.75 6.40 11.26
N PHE A 162 -0.26 7.26 11.09
CA PHE A 162 -0.81 7.60 9.78
C PHE A 162 -0.35 8.98 9.31
N VAL A 163 -0.05 9.08 8.02
CA VAL A 163 0.24 10.35 7.36
C VAL A 163 -0.67 10.46 6.13
N PHE A 164 -1.31 11.62 5.96
CA PHE A 164 -2.09 11.85 4.76
C PHE A 164 -1.17 12.12 3.56
N ALA A 165 -1.45 11.46 2.44
CA ALA A 165 -0.62 11.53 1.25
C ALA A 165 -0.47 12.98 0.72
N ASP A 166 -1.52 13.79 0.85
CA ASP A 166 -1.51 15.19 0.42
C ASP A 166 -0.63 16.06 1.33
N ALA A 167 -0.77 15.88 2.65
CA ALA A 167 0.05 16.53 3.66
C ALA A 167 1.53 16.14 3.55
N LEU A 168 1.83 14.87 3.23
CA LEU A 168 3.20 14.41 2.97
C LEU A 168 3.84 15.17 1.81
N VAL A 169 3.11 15.32 0.69
CA VAL A 169 3.60 16.06 -0.48
C VAL A 169 3.79 17.54 -0.16
N ASP A 170 2.82 18.18 0.50
CA ASP A 170 2.92 19.59 0.88
C ASP A 170 4.15 19.82 1.79
N ALA A 171 4.32 18.99 2.82
CA ALA A 171 5.44 19.11 3.76
C ALA A 171 6.80 18.88 3.09
N LEU A 172 6.91 17.90 2.19
CA LEU A 172 8.15 17.66 1.44
C LEU A 172 8.45 18.79 0.47
N ALA A 173 7.45 19.30 -0.25
CA ALA A 173 7.65 20.42 -1.17
C ALA A 173 8.07 21.69 -0.42
N GLU A 174 7.44 22.00 0.73
CA GLU A 174 7.82 23.12 1.58
C GLU A 174 9.25 22.98 2.11
N HIS A 175 9.61 21.80 2.62
CA HIS A 175 10.98 21.52 3.09
C HIS A 175 12.03 21.73 1.99
N LEU A 176 11.71 21.33 0.76
CA LEU A 176 12.57 21.49 -0.41
C LEU A 176 12.51 22.90 -1.02
N LYS A 177 11.69 23.81 -0.48
CA LYS A 177 11.41 25.14 -1.04
C LYS A 177 10.95 25.07 -2.51
N GLY A 178 10.24 24.01 -2.86
CA GLY A 178 9.70 23.76 -4.18
C GLY A 178 8.18 23.97 -4.24
N ILE A 179 7.63 23.88 -5.46
CA ILE A 179 6.19 23.91 -5.70
C ILE A 179 5.78 22.54 -6.23
N PRO A 180 4.84 21.83 -5.59
CA PRO A 180 4.38 20.54 -6.09
C PRO A 180 3.49 20.74 -7.32
N ASN A 181 3.36 19.71 -8.17
CA ASN A 181 2.42 19.74 -9.29
C ASN A 181 1.00 20.08 -8.81
N ALA A 182 0.33 21.09 -9.36
CA ALA A 182 -0.96 21.57 -8.86
C ALA A 182 -2.13 20.56 -8.95
N GLU A 183 -2.06 19.56 -9.82
CA GLU A 183 -3.15 18.59 -10.05
C GLU A 183 -3.14 17.43 -9.05
N TYR A 184 -2.09 17.27 -8.24
CA TYR A 184 -1.93 16.08 -7.41
C TYR A 184 -3.06 15.86 -6.40
N LYS A 185 -3.57 16.95 -5.80
CA LYS A 185 -4.71 16.89 -4.85
C LYS A 185 -5.97 16.39 -5.55
N LEU A 186 -6.23 16.85 -6.78
CA LEU A 186 -7.37 16.39 -7.58
C LEU A 186 -7.29 14.89 -7.84
N TRP A 187 -6.10 14.36 -8.16
CA TRP A 187 -5.92 12.93 -8.37
C TRP A 187 -6.13 12.13 -7.07
N MET A 188 -5.53 12.58 -5.98
CA MET A 188 -5.66 11.93 -4.67
C MET A 188 -7.11 11.91 -4.18
N ASP A 189 -7.88 12.98 -4.45
CA ASP A 189 -9.29 13.08 -4.05
C ASP A 189 -10.22 12.09 -4.76
N ILE A 190 -9.85 11.57 -5.94
CA ILE A 190 -10.73 10.67 -6.72
C ILE A 190 -10.33 9.20 -6.63
N PHE A 191 -9.08 8.89 -6.24
CA PHE A 191 -8.61 7.51 -6.14
C PHE A 191 -9.41 6.70 -5.11
N GLY A 192 -9.74 5.45 -5.44
CA GLY A 192 -10.52 4.55 -4.60
C GLY A 192 -12.04 4.78 -4.61
N LYS A 193 -12.51 5.91 -5.15
CA LYS A 193 -13.94 6.22 -5.26
C LYS A 193 -14.53 5.60 -6.52
N ASN A 194 -15.82 5.27 -6.47
CA ASN A 194 -16.55 4.86 -7.66
C ASN A 194 -16.60 6.05 -8.64
N GLN A 195 -16.23 5.80 -9.89
CA GLN A 195 -16.19 6.79 -10.95
C GLN A 195 -16.94 6.25 -12.17
N PRO A 196 -17.71 7.09 -12.87
CA PRO A 196 -18.50 6.66 -14.03
C PRO A 196 -17.64 6.32 -15.26
N PHE A 197 -16.37 6.70 -15.25
CA PHE A 197 -15.39 6.40 -16.29
C PHE A 197 -14.09 5.93 -15.67
N GLU A 198 -13.28 5.25 -16.47
CA GLU A 198 -11.96 4.86 -16.03
C GLU A 198 -11.02 6.07 -16.01
N PHE A 199 -10.63 6.51 -14.82
CA PHE A 199 -9.59 7.50 -14.66
C PHE A 199 -8.23 6.84 -14.91
N VAL A 200 -7.64 7.09 -16.09
CA VAL A 200 -6.28 6.69 -16.43
C VAL A 200 -5.40 7.91 -16.29
N THR A 201 -4.44 7.86 -15.37
CA THR A 201 -3.48 8.96 -15.25
C THR A 201 -2.50 8.94 -16.42
N PRO A 202 -1.96 10.09 -16.86
CA PRO A 202 -1.04 10.18 -17.99
C PRO A 202 0.19 9.26 -17.92
N TRP A 203 0.60 8.86 -16.71
CA TRP A 203 1.77 8.02 -16.42
C TRP A 203 1.46 6.52 -16.26
N GLU A 204 0.20 6.09 -16.29
CA GLU A 204 -0.19 4.68 -16.17
C GLU A 204 0.00 3.85 -17.45
N ARG A 205 0.99 4.20 -18.29
CA ARG A 205 1.10 3.67 -19.66
C ARG A 205 1.59 2.22 -19.74
N ARG A 206 2.21 1.66 -18.69
CA ARG A 206 2.89 0.35 -18.75
C ARG A 206 2.74 -0.55 -17.52
N ALA A 207 2.12 -0.08 -16.44
CA ALA A 207 2.01 -0.84 -15.19
C ALA A 207 0.60 -1.41 -15.00
N ASN A 208 0.48 -2.71 -14.80
CA ASN A 208 -0.77 -3.30 -14.31
C ASN A 208 -0.87 -3.07 -12.80
N VAL A 209 -1.49 -1.94 -12.42
CA VAL A 209 -1.65 -1.53 -11.02
C VAL A 209 -2.79 -2.25 -10.29
N PHE A 210 -3.67 -2.93 -11.04
CA PHE A 210 -4.85 -3.57 -10.50
C PHE A 210 -4.53 -4.94 -9.91
N CYS A 211 -5.28 -5.32 -8.88
CA CYS A 211 -5.21 -6.69 -8.37
C CYS A 211 -5.77 -7.68 -9.40
N ARG A 212 -5.49 -8.97 -9.20
CA ARG A 212 -5.95 -10.03 -10.12
C ARG A 212 -7.46 -10.00 -10.36
N VAL A 213 -8.26 -9.70 -9.34
CA VAL A 213 -9.73 -9.66 -9.41
C VAL A 213 -10.22 -8.49 -10.28
N HIS A 214 -9.54 -7.35 -10.23
CA HIS A 214 -9.98 -6.12 -10.89
C HIS A 214 -9.22 -5.77 -12.16
N SER A 215 -8.17 -6.52 -12.50
CA SER A 215 -7.34 -6.25 -13.68
C SER A 215 -8.14 -6.25 -15.00
N ALA A 216 -9.11 -7.14 -15.15
CA ALA A 216 -9.93 -7.24 -16.35
C ALA A 216 -10.98 -6.13 -16.47
N THR A 217 -11.57 -5.72 -15.34
CA THR A 217 -12.65 -4.70 -15.30
C THR A 217 -12.14 -3.30 -15.03
N ARG A 218 -10.86 -3.17 -14.66
CA ARG A 218 -10.18 -1.91 -14.31
C ARG A 218 -10.99 -1.09 -13.28
N ASN A 219 -11.53 -1.80 -12.28
CA ASN A 219 -12.40 -1.21 -11.26
C ASN A 219 -11.66 -0.12 -10.45
N CYS A 220 -12.22 1.09 -10.42
CA CYS A 220 -11.65 2.27 -9.76
C CYS A 220 -11.58 2.18 -8.22
N CYS A 221 -12.38 1.30 -7.61
CA CYS A 221 -12.33 0.97 -6.18
C CYS A 221 -11.32 -0.14 -5.85
N CYS A 222 -10.46 -0.54 -6.79
CA CYS A 222 -9.41 -1.52 -6.51
C CYS A 222 -8.34 -0.94 -5.57
N ALA A 223 -8.28 -1.42 -4.32
CA ALA A 223 -7.32 -0.94 -3.33
C ALA A 223 -5.85 -1.06 -3.77
N ALA A 224 -5.49 -2.07 -4.58
CA ALA A 224 -4.15 -2.21 -5.14
C ALA A 224 -3.82 -1.07 -6.11
N ALA A 225 -4.78 -0.73 -6.99
CA ALA A 225 -4.64 0.37 -7.93
C ALA A 225 -4.59 1.71 -7.20
N THR A 226 -5.48 1.92 -6.20
CA THR A 226 -5.48 3.12 -5.35
C THR A 226 -4.12 3.34 -4.69
N ALA A 227 -3.57 2.32 -4.03
CA ALA A 227 -2.27 2.45 -3.36
C ALA A 227 -1.13 2.75 -4.35
N ALA A 228 -1.09 2.05 -5.50
CA ALA A 228 -0.06 2.28 -6.51
C ALA A 228 -0.16 3.68 -7.16
N ARG A 229 -1.38 4.10 -7.50
CA ARG A 229 -1.67 5.43 -8.03
C ARG A 229 -1.26 6.54 -7.07
N SER A 230 -1.51 6.36 -5.77
CA SER A 230 -1.06 7.30 -4.74
C SER A 230 0.47 7.42 -4.71
N CYS A 231 1.21 6.31 -4.79
CA CYS A 231 2.68 6.36 -4.88
C CYS A 231 3.15 7.13 -6.12
N PHE A 232 2.51 6.90 -7.28
CA PHE A 232 2.83 7.66 -8.49
C PHE A 232 2.48 9.13 -8.36
N ALA A 233 1.32 9.47 -7.82
CA ALA A 233 0.92 10.86 -7.61
C ALA A 233 1.92 11.60 -6.70
N ILE A 234 2.40 10.97 -5.62
CA ILE A 234 3.45 11.53 -4.75
C ILE A 234 4.74 11.77 -5.56
N PHE A 235 5.19 10.76 -6.32
CA PHE A 235 6.39 10.87 -7.14
C PHE A 235 6.28 12.00 -8.17
N PHE A 236 5.17 12.08 -8.91
CA PHE A 236 4.96 13.11 -9.94
C PHE A 236 4.79 14.49 -9.33
N ALA A 237 4.14 14.62 -8.18
CA ALA A 237 3.99 15.89 -7.50
C ALA A 237 5.33 16.47 -7.05
N LEU A 238 6.25 15.61 -6.62
CA LEU A 238 7.56 16.01 -6.10
C LEU A 238 8.70 15.92 -7.13
N ARG A 239 8.41 15.49 -8.37
CA ARG A 239 9.43 15.23 -9.40
C ARG A 239 10.34 16.42 -9.65
N GLU A 240 9.76 17.60 -9.87
CA GLU A 240 10.52 18.81 -10.17
C GLU A 240 11.29 19.32 -8.94
N PRO A 241 10.68 19.44 -7.75
CA PRO A 241 11.41 19.77 -6.52
C PRO A 241 12.60 18.86 -6.23
N LEU A 242 12.49 17.56 -6.51
CA LEU A 242 13.51 16.56 -6.20
C LEU A 242 14.42 16.19 -7.39
N GLN A 243 14.22 16.78 -8.56
CA GLN A 243 14.93 16.42 -9.80
C GLN A 243 14.95 14.90 -10.07
N LEU A 244 13.84 14.22 -9.80
CA LEU A 244 13.77 12.76 -9.91
C LEU A 244 13.89 12.33 -11.39
N PRO A 245 14.71 11.30 -11.69
CA PRO A 245 14.92 10.86 -13.06
C PRO A 245 13.65 10.26 -13.66
N PHE A 246 13.46 10.45 -14.97
CA PHE A 246 12.49 9.69 -15.74
C PHE A 246 13.11 8.33 -16.08
N GLY A 247 12.48 7.23 -15.66
CA GLY A 247 12.76 5.93 -16.28
C GLY A 247 12.02 5.86 -17.61
N ASP A 248 12.73 5.63 -18.72
CA ASP A 248 12.15 5.44 -20.06
C ASP A 248 11.20 4.22 -20.16
#